data_AF-A0A8T2BFH6-F1
#
_entry.id   AF-A0A8T2BFH6-F1
#
_cell.length_a   1.000
_cell.length_b   1.000
_cell.length_c   1.000
_cell.angle_alpha   90.00
_cell.angle_beta   90.00
_cell.angle_gamma   90.00
#
_symmetry.space_group_name_H-M   'P 1'
#
loop_
_entity.id
_entity.type
_entity.pdbx_description
1 polymer ?
#
loop_
_entity_poly.entity_id
_entity_poly.type
_entity_poly.pdbx_seq_one_letter_code
_entity_poly.pdbx_strand_id
1 'polypeptide(L)'
;MTSLYRNTSSVVYILFCLFFITSSGSFIRQFTDDFNTIQQQKGKDGPIPNLEEAKYLRKDNKISSLDYKVSASNIVKALRDDPPSSYSLKIESFNSLLRTYVLRFESRPFAAGGYNWRLVVYPSGNWWDTSSGYLSLYVAIDDSTPIAAHQEVHADLRFYIFNNNERKYLTIQDMDVWKFSASKKIWGFPQVLSTDVFKDLRNGYLYDGDQCEFGVDVTIASHYQKSESFSVTESFYNPTFTWTIRGFSTLLKESYQSDVFSIGGRSWYIHVFPNGRGEGKAMSMYLNINWDVKFKPFEKIYARAKLRVLNQRNLNNVERQLTNWYIGPGYGSGDSEIISLADLRDSSKGFVVNDMLKVQVQLEAISSTMYFPS
;
A
#
# COMPACT_ATOMS: atom_id res chain seq x y z
N MET A 1 4.65 37.16 48.86
CA MET A 1 3.37 37.60 49.47
C MET A 1 2.25 37.17 48.52
N THR A 2 1.59 36.02 48.76
CA THR A 2 0.25 35.92 49.41
C THR A 2 -0.80 36.77 48.68
N SER A 3 -1.95 36.31 48.19
CA SER A 3 -2.97 35.34 48.68
C SER A 3 -4.07 35.27 47.58
N LEU A 4 -4.50 34.10 47.09
CA LEU A 4 -5.67 33.29 47.51
C LEU A 4 -7.07 33.93 47.36
N TYR A 5 -7.91 33.31 46.50
CA TYR A 5 -9.38 33.13 46.52
C TYR A 5 -9.66 32.08 45.41
N ARG A 6 -10.13 30.83 45.57
CA ARG A 6 -11.05 30.05 46.43
C ARG A 6 -12.54 30.34 46.24
N ASN A 7 -13.24 29.51 45.45
CA ASN A 7 -14.43 28.69 45.82
C ASN A 7 -15.07 28.03 44.56
N THR A 8 -15.08 26.69 44.41
CA THR A 8 -16.06 25.66 44.86
C THR A 8 -17.36 25.56 44.06
N SER A 9 -17.61 24.37 43.48
CA SER A 9 -18.93 23.69 43.46
C SER A 9 -18.76 22.19 43.18
N SER A 10 -19.32 21.39 44.08
CA SER A 10 -19.33 19.93 44.16
C SER A 10 -20.68 19.38 43.74
N VAL A 11 -20.76 18.24 43.03
CA VAL A 11 -21.87 17.24 43.02
C VAL A 11 -21.28 15.94 42.43
N VAL A 12 -20.77 14.94 43.17
CA VAL A 12 -21.39 13.81 43.93
C VAL A 12 -22.58 13.11 43.26
N TYR A 13 -22.38 11.86 42.82
CA TYR A 13 -23.41 10.83 42.75
C TYR A 13 -22.90 9.54 43.42
N ILE A 14 -23.59 9.13 44.48
CA ILE A 14 -23.49 7.85 45.20
C ILE A 14 -24.92 7.32 45.33
N LEU A 15 -25.13 6.02 45.08
CA LEU A 15 -25.96 5.06 45.85
C LEU A 15 -26.10 3.76 45.00
N PHE A 16 -25.46 2.64 45.37
CA PHE A 16 -25.85 1.59 46.36
C PHE A 16 -27.02 0.70 45.93
N CYS A 17 -26.77 -0.62 45.85
CA CYS A 17 -27.41 -1.63 46.71
C CYS A 17 -26.62 -2.95 46.72
N LEU A 18 -26.34 -3.42 47.93
CA LEU A 18 -25.82 -4.73 48.34
C LEU A 18 -26.95 -5.78 48.32
N PHE A 19 -26.61 -7.07 48.21
CA PHE A 19 -27.04 -8.10 49.19
C PHE A 19 -26.10 -9.33 49.15
N PHE A 20 -25.76 -9.81 50.36
CA PHE A 20 -24.91 -10.95 50.73
C PHE A 20 -25.61 -12.31 50.48
N ILE A 21 -24.95 -13.49 50.47
CA ILE A 21 -24.58 -14.31 51.65
C ILE A 21 -23.82 -15.59 51.19
N THR A 22 -22.64 -15.83 51.80
CA THR A 22 -21.95 -17.07 52.31
C THR A 22 -22.05 -18.41 51.54
N SER A 23 -21.08 -19.34 51.53
CA SER A 23 -20.17 -19.84 52.58
C SER A 23 -19.18 -20.88 52.01
N SER A 24 -17.95 -20.94 52.57
CA SER A 24 -17.08 -22.14 52.82
C SER A 24 -16.75 -23.12 51.68
N GLY A 25 -15.52 -23.65 51.50
CA GLY A 25 -14.33 -23.68 52.35
C GLY A 25 -13.16 -24.38 51.63
N SER A 26 -11.99 -24.22 52.24
CA SER A 26 -10.68 -24.84 51.95
C SER A 26 -10.73 -26.35 51.73
N PHE A 27 -9.86 -26.90 50.86
CA PHE A 27 -8.97 -28.01 51.25
C PHE A 27 -7.78 -28.16 50.28
N ILE A 28 -6.58 -27.98 50.84
CA ILE A 28 -5.31 -28.50 50.33
C ILE A 28 -5.32 -30.03 50.48
N ARG A 29 -4.85 -30.77 49.47
CA ARG A 29 -4.24 -32.09 49.69
C ARG A 29 -3.08 -32.33 48.73
N GLN A 30 -1.90 -32.26 49.32
CA GLN A 30 -0.65 -32.84 48.88
C GLN A 30 -0.74 -34.37 49.09
N PHE A 31 -0.23 -35.16 48.15
CA PHE A 31 0.17 -36.55 48.39
C PHE A 31 1.37 -36.87 47.50
N THR A 32 2.53 -36.98 48.13
CA THR A 32 3.61 -37.88 47.73
C THR A 32 3.21 -39.31 48.06
N ASP A 33 3.68 -40.29 47.28
CA ASP A 33 4.60 -41.32 47.76
C ASP A 33 4.87 -42.38 46.69
N ASP A 34 6.11 -42.86 46.76
CA ASP A 34 6.78 -43.89 45.99
C ASP A 34 6.02 -45.21 45.91
N PHE A 35 6.31 -46.03 44.87
CA PHE A 35 6.67 -47.43 45.10
C PHE A 35 7.43 -47.99 43.89
N ASN A 36 8.70 -48.30 44.14
CA ASN A 36 9.60 -49.09 43.31
C ASN A 36 9.28 -50.60 43.44
N THR A 37 9.96 -51.40 42.60
CA THR A 37 10.25 -52.86 42.72
C THR A 37 9.10 -53.84 42.34
N ILE A 38 9.27 -54.97 41.62
CA ILE A 38 10.41 -55.89 41.42
C ILE A 38 10.19 -56.82 40.19
N GLN A 39 11.30 -57.04 39.46
CA GLN A 39 11.86 -58.26 38.83
C GLN A 39 11.09 -59.25 37.91
N GLN A 40 11.76 -59.45 36.75
CA GLN A 40 12.29 -60.69 36.13
C GLN A 40 11.36 -61.89 35.84
N GLN A 41 11.36 -62.31 34.57
CA GLN A 41 11.88 -63.62 34.15
C GLN A 41 12.23 -63.67 32.65
N LYS A 42 13.13 -64.59 32.32
CA LYS A 42 13.96 -64.73 31.12
C LYS A 42 13.52 -65.97 30.33
N GLY A 43 13.40 -65.91 28.99
CA GLY A 43 13.39 -67.13 28.16
C GLY A 43 12.76 -67.06 26.74
N LYS A 44 13.65 -66.96 25.74
CA LYS A 44 13.69 -67.59 24.39
C LYS A 44 12.56 -67.48 23.35
N ASP A 45 13.02 -67.10 22.14
CA ASP A 45 12.59 -67.40 20.76
C ASP A 45 11.18 -66.98 20.28
N GLY A 46 11.15 -66.32 19.11
CA GLY A 46 10.04 -65.54 18.53
C GLY A 46 8.78 -66.32 18.12
N PRO A 47 7.79 -65.70 17.43
CA PRO A 47 7.94 -64.69 16.36
C PRO A 47 7.15 -63.38 16.59
N ILE A 48 7.60 -62.30 15.92
CA ILE A 48 6.84 -61.04 15.79
C ILE A 48 5.60 -61.31 14.91
N PRO A 49 4.38 -60.93 15.36
CA PRO A 49 3.68 -59.87 14.64
C PRO A 49 2.80 -58.94 15.50
N ASN A 50 2.63 -57.73 14.95
CA ASN A 50 1.63 -56.69 15.22
C ASN A 50 1.74 -55.85 16.50
N LEU A 51 2.25 -54.64 16.27
CA LEU A 51 2.19 -53.48 17.15
C LEU A 51 0.74 -52.92 17.14
N GLU A 52 -0.09 -53.43 18.04
CA GLU A 52 -1.36 -52.78 18.42
C GLU A 52 -1.08 -51.56 19.32
N GLU A 53 -1.62 -50.42 18.87
CA GLU A 53 -2.15 -49.30 19.66
C GLU A 53 -1.43 -48.88 20.96
N ALA A 54 -0.39 -48.05 20.83
CA ALA A 54 -0.08 -47.08 21.88
C ALA A 54 -0.95 -45.83 21.69
N LYS A 55 -2.10 -45.82 22.36
CA LYS A 55 -2.97 -44.67 22.60
C LYS A 55 -2.20 -43.54 23.30
N TYR A 56 -1.72 -42.57 22.54
CA TYR A 56 -1.48 -41.20 23.04
C TYR A 56 -2.01 -40.20 22.02
N LEU A 57 -3.34 -40.06 22.00
CA LEU A 57 -4.02 -38.97 21.32
C LEU A 57 -3.76 -37.67 22.09
N ARG A 58 -2.77 -36.89 21.64
CA ARG A 58 -2.83 -35.43 21.80
C ARG A 58 -3.95 -34.95 20.88
N LYS A 59 -4.85 -34.13 21.41
CA LYS A 59 -6.04 -33.65 20.73
C LYS A 59 -5.64 -32.64 19.64
N ASP A 60 -5.19 -33.15 18.50
CA ASP A 60 -4.95 -32.33 17.32
C ASP A 60 -6.29 -32.08 16.63
N ASN A 61 -6.63 -30.79 16.49
CA ASN A 61 -7.83 -30.35 15.83
C ASN A 61 -7.84 -30.87 14.39
N LYS A 62 -8.89 -31.63 14.08
CA LYS A 62 -9.24 -32.14 12.75
C LYS A 62 -9.45 -30.95 11.80
N ILE A 63 -8.45 -30.60 11.00
CA ILE A 63 -8.58 -29.62 9.92
C ILE A 63 -8.83 -30.42 8.64
N SER A 64 -10.09 -30.46 8.21
CA SER A 64 -10.46 -30.88 6.86
C SER A 64 -10.16 -29.70 5.93
N SER A 65 -9.17 -29.86 5.05
CA SER A 65 -8.78 -28.91 4.00
C SER A 65 -9.52 -29.16 2.69
N LEU A 66 -10.71 -29.77 2.74
CA LEU A 66 -11.42 -30.23 1.55
C LEU A 66 -12.30 -29.13 0.92
N ASP A 67 -11.67 -28.07 0.43
CA ASP A 67 -12.30 -27.12 -0.51
C ASP A 67 -11.36 -26.90 -1.71
N TYR A 68 -11.03 -27.99 -2.40
CA TYR A 68 -10.32 -27.94 -3.68
C TYR A 68 -11.35 -27.75 -4.80
N LYS A 69 -11.92 -26.55 -4.90
CA LYS A 69 -12.66 -26.15 -6.11
C LYS A 69 -11.65 -25.53 -7.07
N VAL A 70 -11.06 -26.40 -7.89
CA VAL A 70 -10.12 -26.09 -8.98
C VAL A 70 -10.74 -25.07 -9.93
N SER A 71 -10.41 -23.80 -9.73
CA SER A 71 -10.24 -22.86 -10.82
C SER A 71 -8.93 -23.24 -11.55
N ALA A 72 -8.83 -23.01 -12.85
CA ALA A 72 -7.64 -23.32 -13.64
C ALA A 72 -6.37 -22.89 -12.88
N SER A 73 -5.44 -23.82 -12.64
CA SER A 73 -4.27 -23.63 -11.77
C SER A 73 -3.47 -22.38 -12.15
N ASN A 74 -3.68 -21.29 -11.41
CA ASN A 74 -2.89 -20.06 -11.46
C ASN A 74 -1.51 -20.21 -10.78
N ILE A 75 -1.08 -21.44 -10.54
CA ILE A 75 0.19 -21.75 -9.90
C ILE A 75 1.32 -21.56 -10.92
N VAL A 76 2.26 -20.70 -10.58
CA VAL A 76 3.47 -20.45 -11.36
C VAL A 76 4.64 -21.12 -10.66
N LYS A 77 5.42 -21.90 -11.43
CA LYS A 77 6.72 -22.43 -11.00
C LYS A 77 7.82 -21.86 -11.89
N ALA A 78 8.92 -21.41 -11.27
CA ALA A 78 10.06 -20.85 -11.99
C ALA A 78 11.36 -21.04 -11.22
N LEU A 79 12.49 -21.08 -11.92
CA LEU A 79 13.82 -21.00 -11.32
C LEU A 79 14.26 -19.54 -11.22
N ARG A 80 14.75 -19.12 -10.05
CA ARG A 80 15.19 -17.75 -9.79
C ARG A 80 16.59 -17.71 -9.20
N ASP A 81 17.34 -16.66 -9.51
CA ASP A 81 18.65 -16.42 -8.90
C ASP A 81 18.53 -15.84 -7.49
N ASP A 82 17.54 -14.97 -7.26
CA ASP A 82 17.37 -14.28 -5.98
C ASP A 82 16.89 -15.23 -4.86
N PRO A 83 17.46 -15.13 -3.64
CA PRO A 83 16.96 -15.83 -2.46
C PRO A 83 15.62 -15.26 -1.95
N PRO A 84 14.91 -15.99 -1.07
CA PRO A 84 13.75 -15.43 -0.35
C PRO A 84 14.14 -14.18 0.44
N SER A 85 13.25 -13.19 0.45
CA SER A 85 13.39 -11.93 1.19
C SER A 85 12.79 -11.98 2.59
N SER A 86 11.73 -12.77 2.83
CA SER A 86 11.06 -12.79 4.14
C SER A 86 11.71 -13.77 5.12
N TYR A 87 12.00 -15.01 4.69
CA TYR A 87 12.64 -16.00 5.54
C TYR A 87 13.33 -17.12 4.75
N SER A 88 14.50 -17.57 5.22
CA SER A 88 15.17 -18.78 4.78
C SER A 88 15.41 -19.74 5.94
N LEU A 89 15.22 -21.03 5.68
CA LEU A 89 15.44 -22.15 6.57
C LEU A 89 16.39 -23.14 5.92
N LYS A 90 17.63 -23.17 6.40
CA LYS A 90 18.59 -24.23 6.07
C LYS A 90 18.48 -25.37 7.09
N ILE A 91 18.37 -26.60 6.60
CA ILE A 91 18.41 -27.82 7.39
C ILE A 91 19.69 -28.56 7.02
N GLU A 92 20.58 -28.76 8.00
CA GLU A 92 21.89 -29.38 7.78
C GLU A 92 21.91 -30.90 8.04
N SER A 93 20.82 -31.44 8.58
CA SER A 93 20.70 -32.85 8.93
C SER A 93 19.29 -33.40 8.63
N PHE A 94 18.90 -33.34 7.36
CA PHE A 94 17.55 -33.65 6.89
C PHE A 94 17.12 -35.10 7.19
N ASN A 95 17.99 -36.07 6.97
CA ASN A 95 17.72 -37.48 7.24
C ASN A 95 17.59 -37.75 8.74
N SER A 96 18.32 -37.00 9.58
CA SER A 96 18.15 -37.07 11.04
C SER A 96 16.77 -36.57 11.45
N LEU A 97 16.29 -35.46 10.87
CA LEU A 97 14.92 -34.97 11.07
C LEU A 97 13.88 -36.04 10.73
N LEU A 98 14.01 -36.73 9.59
CA LEU A 98 13.07 -37.79 9.18
C LEU A 98 13.01 -38.97 10.18
N ARG A 99 14.10 -39.28 10.89
CA ARG A 99 14.15 -40.37 11.88
C ARG A 99 13.42 -40.06 13.18
N THR A 100 13.14 -38.78 13.46
CA THR A 100 12.53 -38.37 14.74
C THR A 100 11.01 -38.64 14.82
N TYR A 101 10.41 -39.26 13.79
CA TYR A 101 8.95 -39.42 13.64
C TYR A 101 8.17 -38.10 13.63
N VAL A 102 8.86 -36.97 13.51
CA VAL A 102 8.24 -35.65 13.40
C VAL A 102 7.64 -35.49 12.01
N LEU A 103 6.32 -35.33 11.95
CA LEU A 103 5.56 -35.21 10.70
C LEU A 103 5.89 -33.94 9.90
N ARG A 104 6.29 -32.86 10.59
CA ARG A 104 6.57 -31.56 9.98
C ARG A 104 7.60 -30.79 10.79
N PHE A 105 8.38 -29.96 10.11
CA PHE A 105 9.24 -28.98 10.76
C PHE A 105 8.56 -27.61 10.74
N GLU A 106 8.59 -26.90 11.87
CA GLU A 106 8.14 -25.52 11.97
C GLU A 106 9.33 -24.61 12.30
N SER A 107 9.49 -23.53 11.55
CA SER A 107 10.52 -22.53 11.83
C SER A 107 10.23 -21.76 13.11
N ARG A 108 11.23 -20.99 13.55
CA ARG A 108 10.99 -19.90 14.50
C ARG A 108 10.05 -18.86 13.88
N PRO A 109 9.34 -18.07 14.71
CA PRO A 109 8.55 -16.95 14.22
C PRO A 109 9.42 -15.93 13.49
N PHE A 110 8.95 -15.38 12.38
CA PHE A 110 9.59 -14.29 11.67
C PHE A 110 8.59 -13.21 11.27
N ALA A 111 9.02 -11.94 11.27
CA ALA A 111 8.15 -10.81 10.99
C ALA A 111 8.11 -10.49 9.49
N ALA A 112 6.91 -10.36 8.92
CA ALA A 112 6.69 -9.89 7.56
C ALA A 112 5.33 -9.18 7.44
N GLY A 113 5.31 -8.01 6.81
CA GLY A 113 4.09 -7.23 6.57
C GLY A 113 3.27 -6.87 7.82
N GLY A 114 3.91 -6.76 8.99
CA GLY A 114 3.25 -6.43 10.26
C GLY A 114 2.68 -7.62 11.03
N TYR A 115 2.95 -8.86 10.58
CA TYR A 115 2.53 -10.10 11.25
C TYR A 115 3.75 -11.00 11.52
N ASN A 116 3.65 -11.88 12.51
CA ASN A 116 4.61 -12.95 12.71
C ASN A 116 4.11 -14.24 12.06
N TRP A 117 5.02 -14.91 11.36
CA TRP A 117 4.75 -16.10 10.56
C TRP A 117 5.69 -17.25 10.95
N ARG A 118 5.31 -18.48 10.62
CA ARG A 118 6.17 -19.67 10.67
C ARG A 118 6.15 -20.36 9.32
N LEU A 119 7.33 -20.74 8.83
CA LEU A 119 7.47 -21.64 7.69
C LEU A 119 7.29 -23.08 8.18
N VAL A 120 6.38 -23.80 7.54
CA VAL A 120 6.02 -25.18 7.90
C VAL A 120 6.38 -26.09 6.72
N VAL A 121 7.30 -27.01 6.96
CA VAL A 121 7.80 -27.95 5.96
C VAL A 121 7.28 -29.34 6.30
N TYR A 122 6.69 -30.03 5.33
CA TYR A 122 6.34 -31.45 5.41
C TYR A 122 7.24 -32.25 4.47
N PRO A 123 8.38 -32.77 4.96
CA PRO A 123 9.39 -33.46 4.15
C PRO A 123 8.93 -34.68 3.35
N SER A 124 7.85 -35.34 3.79
CA SER A 124 7.30 -36.56 3.17
C SER A 124 5.80 -36.43 2.89
N GLY A 125 5.30 -35.20 2.85
CA GLY A 125 3.91 -34.87 2.57
C GLY A 125 3.06 -34.69 3.82
N ASN A 126 1.96 -33.96 3.64
CA ASN A 126 0.91 -33.86 4.64
C ASN A 126 -0.13 -34.94 4.37
N TRP A 127 -0.14 -35.98 5.21
CA TRP A 127 -1.08 -37.10 5.04
C TRP A 127 -2.55 -36.70 5.16
N TRP A 128 -2.84 -35.57 5.82
CA TRP A 128 -4.19 -35.00 5.91
C TRP A 128 -4.69 -34.37 4.60
N ASP A 129 -3.77 -34.00 3.70
CA ASP A 129 -4.09 -33.33 2.42
C ASP A 129 -3.93 -34.30 1.22
N THR A 130 -3.89 -35.61 1.44
CA THR A 130 -3.71 -36.62 0.37
C THR A 130 -2.42 -36.41 -0.46
N SER A 131 -1.37 -35.83 0.13
CA SER A 131 -0.11 -35.51 -0.56
C SER A 131 1.06 -36.44 -0.24
N SER A 132 0.79 -37.69 0.13
CA SER A 132 1.83 -38.70 0.36
C SER A 132 2.75 -38.80 -0.86
N GLY A 133 4.07 -38.71 -0.63
CA GLY A 133 5.07 -38.77 -1.71
C GLY A 133 5.49 -37.41 -2.28
N TYR A 134 4.97 -36.29 -1.77
CA TYR A 134 5.42 -34.94 -2.16
C TYR A 134 5.95 -34.17 -0.96
N LEU A 135 7.00 -33.36 -1.17
CA LEU A 135 7.36 -32.29 -0.26
C LEU A 135 6.26 -31.22 -0.29
N SER A 136 5.74 -30.86 0.88
CA SER A 136 4.76 -29.79 1.03
C SER A 136 5.34 -28.61 1.81
N LEU A 137 4.98 -27.39 1.41
CA LEU A 137 5.42 -26.16 2.07
C LEU A 137 4.20 -25.31 2.41
N TYR A 138 4.12 -24.84 3.64
CA TYR A 138 3.07 -23.97 4.13
C TYR A 138 3.67 -22.83 4.94
N VAL A 139 2.88 -21.79 5.13
CA VAL A 139 3.15 -20.75 6.11
C VAL A 139 1.96 -20.67 7.06
N ALA A 140 2.24 -20.43 8.33
CA ALA A 140 1.22 -20.22 9.35
C ALA A 140 1.39 -18.87 10.02
N ILE A 141 0.29 -18.19 10.34
CA ILE A 141 0.34 -17.04 11.26
C ILE A 141 0.63 -17.57 12.66
N ASP A 142 1.64 -16.97 13.29
CA ASP A 142 2.09 -17.29 14.63
C ASP A 142 1.04 -16.89 15.67
N ASP A 143 0.86 -17.68 16.73
CA ASP A 143 -0.09 -17.37 17.80
C ASP A 143 0.27 -16.11 18.60
N SER A 144 1.52 -15.62 18.52
CA SER A 144 1.92 -14.32 19.04
C SER A 144 1.27 -13.14 18.29
N THR A 145 0.70 -13.37 17.10
CA THR A 145 -0.01 -12.36 16.33
C THR A 145 -1.53 -12.59 16.44
N PRO A 146 -2.24 -11.86 17.32
CA PRO A 146 -3.67 -12.02 17.45
C PRO A 146 -4.39 -11.52 16.19
N ILE A 147 -5.28 -12.35 15.65
CA ILE A 147 -6.19 -11.99 14.55
C ILE A 147 -7.60 -11.92 15.16
N ALA A 148 -8.28 -10.78 14.98
CA ALA A 148 -9.66 -10.67 15.43
C ALA A 148 -10.57 -11.65 14.66
N ALA A 149 -11.65 -12.13 15.28
CA ALA A 149 -12.51 -13.15 14.68
C ALA A 149 -13.13 -12.76 13.32
N HIS A 150 -13.29 -11.46 13.05
CA HIS A 150 -13.84 -10.91 11.81
C HIS A 150 -12.77 -10.37 10.84
N GLN A 151 -11.49 -10.43 11.23
CA GLN A 151 -10.40 -9.91 10.42
C GLN A 151 -9.92 -10.99 9.44
N GLU A 152 -9.74 -10.59 8.18
CA GLU A 152 -9.01 -11.37 7.18
C GLU A 152 -7.66 -10.71 6.91
N VAL A 153 -6.61 -11.54 6.81
CA VAL A 153 -5.28 -11.12 6.40
C VAL A 153 -5.03 -11.69 5.03
N HIS A 154 -4.93 -10.81 4.03
CA HIS A 154 -4.74 -11.16 2.64
C HIS A 154 -3.24 -11.13 2.34
N ALA A 155 -2.67 -12.26 1.90
CA ALA A 155 -1.24 -12.39 1.68
C ALA A 155 -0.90 -13.12 0.38
N ASP A 156 0.08 -12.58 -0.35
CA ASP A 156 0.73 -13.27 -1.45
C ASP A 156 1.91 -14.07 -0.91
N LEU A 157 1.97 -15.34 -1.32
CA LEU A 157 2.97 -16.29 -0.86
C LEU A 157 3.80 -16.79 -2.03
N ARG A 158 5.11 -16.76 -1.88
CA ARG A 158 6.03 -17.45 -2.78
C ARG A 158 6.97 -18.31 -1.97
N PHE A 159 6.96 -19.61 -2.21
CA PHE A 159 7.87 -20.55 -1.56
C PHE A 159 9.07 -20.84 -2.43
N TYR A 160 10.18 -21.18 -1.79
CA TYR A 160 11.48 -21.39 -2.40
C TYR A 160 12.06 -22.74 -1.95
N ILE A 161 12.71 -23.44 -2.86
CA ILE A 161 13.57 -24.60 -2.58
C ILE A 161 14.89 -24.36 -3.30
N PHE A 162 16.00 -24.32 -2.55
CA PHE A 162 17.31 -24.10 -3.13
C PHE A 162 17.76 -25.33 -3.95
N ASN A 163 18.30 -25.07 -5.14
CA ASN A 163 18.96 -26.05 -5.98
C ASN A 163 20.46 -25.75 -6.03
N ASN A 164 21.27 -26.62 -5.43
CA ASN A 164 22.71 -26.45 -5.32
C ASN A 164 23.47 -26.64 -6.64
N ASN A 165 22.92 -27.42 -7.58
CA ASN A 165 23.55 -27.66 -8.87
C ASN A 165 23.46 -26.42 -9.76
N GLU A 166 22.28 -25.81 -9.80
CA GLU A 166 22.03 -24.61 -10.60
C GLU A 166 22.39 -23.31 -9.88
N ARG A 167 22.60 -23.37 -8.55
CA ARG A 167 22.77 -22.20 -7.67
C ARG A 167 21.58 -21.23 -7.76
N LYS A 168 20.39 -21.79 -7.93
CA LYS A 168 19.11 -21.09 -8.10
C LYS A 168 18.07 -21.66 -7.15
N TYR A 169 16.93 -20.97 -7.04
CA TYR A 169 15.79 -21.41 -6.26
C TYR A 169 14.64 -21.81 -7.17
N LEU A 170 14.12 -23.02 -6.98
CA LEU A 170 12.81 -23.39 -7.50
C LEU A 170 11.76 -22.63 -6.68
N THR A 171 10.94 -21.86 -7.36
CA THR A 171 9.85 -21.10 -6.76
C THR A 171 8.50 -21.66 -7.13
N ILE A 172 7.56 -21.57 -6.20
CA ILE A 172 6.14 -21.85 -6.41
C ILE A 172 5.32 -20.73 -5.79
N GLN A 173 4.37 -20.20 -6.56
CA GLN A 173 3.49 -19.12 -6.15
C GLN A 173 2.12 -19.32 -6.78
N ASP A 174 1.07 -18.93 -6.05
CA ASP A 174 -0.28 -18.78 -6.60
C ASP A 174 -0.48 -17.32 -6.99
N MET A 175 -1.12 -17.06 -8.12
CA MET A 175 -1.48 -15.69 -8.48
C MET A 175 -2.69 -15.19 -7.68
N ASP A 176 -3.44 -16.09 -7.04
CA ASP A 176 -4.51 -15.73 -6.14
C ASP A 176 -3.99 -15.45 -4.72
N VAL A 177 -4.64 -14.50 -4.05
CA VAL A 177 -4.27 -14.05 -2.71
C VAL A 177 -4.80 -15.03 -1.66
N TRP A 178 -3.96 -15.40 -0.69
CA TRP A 178 -4.31 -16.30 0.39
C TRP A 178 -5.02 -15.54 1.52
N LYS A 179 -6.17 -16.04 1.96
CA LYS A 179 -7.01 -15.41 2.98
C LYS A 179 -6.86 -16.09 4.32
N PHE A 180 -6.01 -15.54 5.17
CA PHE A 180 -5.83 -16.00 6.54
C PHE A 180 -6.91 -15.41 7.44
N SER A 181 -7.37 -16.18 8.42
CA SER A 181 -8.34 -15.75 9.42
C SER A 181 -8.03 -16.40 10.77
N ALA A 182 -8.76 -16.01 11.81
CA ALA A 182 -8.67 -16.66 13.11
C ALA A 182 -8.98 -18.17 13.06
N SER A 183 -9.82 -18.62 12.12
CA SER A 183 -10.17 -20.03 11.92
C SER A 183 -9.28 -20.75 10.91
N LYS A 184 -8.62 -20.02 10.01
CA LYS A 184 -7.72 -20.58 8.99
C LYS A 184 -6.38 -19.84 8.96
N LYS A 185 -5.46 -20.31 9.80
CA LYS A 185 -4.14 -19.69 10.01
C LYS A 185 -3.01 -20.27 9.17
N ILE A 186 -3.22 -21.37 8.45
CA ILE A 186 -2.19 -22.06 7.68
C ILE A 186 -2.61 -22.21 6.22
N TRP A 187 -1.71 -21.87 5.31
CA TRP A 187 -1.91 -21.97 3.86
C TRP A 187 -0.59 -22.33 3.17
N GLY A 188 -0.67 -22.95 2.00
CA GLY A 188 0.50 -23.46 1.31
C GLY A 188 0.16 -24.44 0.22
N PHE A 189 1.20 -25.11 -0.26
CA PHE A 189 1.12 -26.06 -1.35
C PHE A 189 1.34 -27.48 -0.85
N PRO A 190 0.34 -28.36 -0.98
CA PRO A 190 0.46 -29.75 -0.57
C PRO A 190 1.43 -30.55 -1.46
N GLN A 191 1.65 -30.15 -2.72
CA GLN A 191 2.46 -30.90 -3.68
C GLN A 191 3.46 -30.00 -4.41
N VAL A 192 4.50 -29.53 -3.70
CA VAL A 192 5.50 -28.62 -4.26
C VAL A 192 6.45 -29.36 -5.21
N LEU A 193 7.07 -30.42 -4.71
CA LEU A 193 8.07 -31.22 -5.40
C LEU A 193 7.91 -32.69 -5.00
N SER A 194 8.04 -33.63 -5.95
CA SER A 194 8.03 -35.05 -5.60
C SER A 194 9.17 -35.37 -4.63
N THR A 195 8.90 -36.22 -3.65
CA THR A 195 9.89 -36.65 -2.67
C THR A 195 11.05 -37.39 -3.35
N ASP A 196 10.78 -38.14 -4.41
CA ASP A 196 11.82 -38.85 -5.18
C ASP A 196 12.74 -37.86 -5.88
N VAL A 197 12.16 -36.82 -6.49
CA VAL A 197 12.93 -35.75 -7.14
C VAL A 197 13.75 -34.97 -6.11
N PHE A 198 13.17 -34.65 -4.96
CA PHE A 198 13.85 -33.91 -3.90
C PHE A 198 15.02 -34.69 -3.30
N LYS A 199 14.83 -36.00 -3.02
CA LYS A 199 15.83 -36.85 -2.35
C LYS A 199 16.92 -37.40 -3.28
N ASP A 200 16.69 -37.44 -4.59
CA ASP A 200 17.73 -37.81 -5.55
C ASP A 200 18.80 -36.72 -5.60
N LEU A 201 19.99 -37.04 -5.06
CA LEU A 201 21.14 -36.13 -4.97
C LEU A 201 21.57 -35.56 -6.34
N ARG A 202 21.21 -36.22 -7.44
CA ARG A 202 21.50 -35.74 -8.81
C ARG A 202 20.69 -34.50 -9.18
N ASN A 203 19.55 -34.27 -8.52
CA ASN A 203 18.68 -33.12 -8.78
C ASN A 203 19.11 -31.85 -8.02
N GLY A 204 19.98 -31.97 -7.01
CA GLY A 204 20.62 -30.83 -6.34
C GLY A 204 19.80 -30.13 -5.24
N TYR A 205 18.58 -30.60 -4.93
CA TYR A 205 17.76 -30.03 -3.85
C TYR A 205 18.16 -30.52 -2.45
N LEU A 206 18.57 -31.79 -2.35
CA LEU A 206 19.31 -32.34 -1.22
C LEU A 206 20.77 -32.45 -1.63
N TYR A 207 21.66 -31.74 -0.94
CA TYR A 207 23.07 -31.59 -1.29
C TYR A 207 23.97 -31.80 -0.08
N ASP A 208 25.28 -31.90 -0.31
CA ASP A 208 26.29 -32.18 0.72
C ASP A 208 25.93 -33.38 1.63
N GLY A 209 25.24 -34.37 1.05
CA GLY A 209 24.82 -35.61 1.68
C GLY A 209 23.57 -35.51 2.57
N ASP A 210 23.27 -34.35 3.17
CA ASP A 210 22.12 -34.22 4.09
C ASP A 210 21.56 -32.81 4.29
N GLN A 211 21.97 -31.85 3.43
CA GLN A 211 21.60 -30.44 3.56
C GLN A 211 20.52 -30.05 2.55
N CYS A 212 19.58 -29.21 2.97
CA CYS A 212 18.59 -28.59 2.09
C CYS A 212 18.19 -27.21 2.63
N GLU A 213 17.65 -26.38 1.76
CA GLU A 213 17.22 -25.03 2.13
C GLU A 213 15.85 -24.71 1.53
N PHE A 214 14.98 -24.16 2.38
CA PHE A 214 13.63 -23.73 2.07
C PHE A 214 13.47 -22.26 2.36
N GLY A 215 12.59 -21.59 1.63
CA GLY A 215 12.32 -20.18 1.85
C GLY A 215 10.87 -19.81 1.60
N VAL A 216 10.51 -18.62 2.05
CA VAL A 216 9.21 -18.04 1.77
C VAL A 216 9.32 -16.52 1.70
N ASP A 217 8.57 -15.93 0.77
CA ASP A 217 8.18 -14.54 0.78
C ASP A 217 6.71 -14.40 1.17
N VAL A 218 6.44 -13.51 2.11
CA VAL A 218 5.10 -13.15 2.55
C VAL A 218 4.90 -11.67 2.31
N THR A 219 4.04 -11.33 1.35
CA THR A 219 3.66 -9.94 1.08
C THR A 219 2.21 -9.74 1.48
N ILE A 220 1.94 -8.77 2.35
CA ILE A 220 0.55 -8.43 2.71
C ILE A 220 -0.08 -7.64 1.57
N ALA A 221 -1.12 -8.20 0.98
CA ALA A 221 -1.92 -7.57 -0.06
C ALA A 221 -2.96 -6.65 0.61
N SER A 222 -2.53 -5.47 1.05
CA SER A 222 -3.48 -4.43 1.50
C SER A 222 -4.09 -3.70 0.31
N HIS A 223 -5.36 -3.29 0.42
CA HIS A 223 -5.93 -2.30 -0.49
C HIS A 223 -5.12 -0.99 -0.46
N TYR A 224 -5.27 -0.18 -1.52
CA TYR A 224 -4.56 1.09 -1.65
C TYR A 224 -4.60 1.88 -0.34
N GLN A 225 -3.42 2.19 0.21
CA GLN A 225 -3.32 2.98 1.44
C GLN A 225 -3.55 4.46 1.19
N LYS A 226 -3.41 4.90 -0.07
CA LYS A 226 -3.62 6.28 -0.51
C LYS A 226 -4.28 6.25 -1.87
N SER A 227 -5.22 7.17 -2.10
CA SER A 227 -5.83 7.36 -3.41
C SER A 227 -6.03 8.84 -3.70
N GLU A 228 -6.26 9.15 -4.97
CA GLU A 228 -6.59 10.50 -5.40
C GLU A 228 -7.71 10.48 -6.43
N SER A 229 -8.47 11.58 -6.49
CA SER A 229 -9.53 11.79 -7.48
C SER A 229 -9.26 13.10 -8.21
N PHE A 230 -9.02 12.98 -9.51
CA PHE A 230 -8.83 14.10 -10.42
C PHE A 230 -10.14 14.43 -11.13
N SER A 231 -10.50 15.71 -11.16
CA SER A 231 -11.67 16.21 -11.87
C SER A 231 -11.35 17.51 -12.57
N VAL A 232 -12.06 17.80 -13.66
CA VAL A 232 -11.96 19.07 -14.39
C VAL A 232 -13.34 19.70 -14.43
N THR A 233 -13.43 20.91 -13.92
CA THR A 233 -14.64 21.73 -14.06
C THR A 233 -14.51 22.53 -15.35
N GLU A 234 -15.47 22.41 -16.26
CA GLU A 234 -15.48 23.12 -17.55
C GLU A 234 -16.57 24.20 -17.65
N SER A 235 -17.35 24.40 -16.58
CA SER A 235 -18.41 25.41 -16.53
C SER A 235 -18.31 26.21 -15.24
N PHE A 236 -18.31 27.53 -15.38
CA PHE A 236 -18.18 28.47 -14.26
C PHE A 236 -19.23 29.56 -14.36
N TYR A 237 -19.74 30.00 -13.22
CA TYR A 237 -20.48 31.27 -13.14
C TYR A 237 -19.50 32.42 -13.40
N ASN A 238 -19.79 33.27 -14.38
CA ASN A 238 -18.94 34.38 -14.83
C ASN A 238 -17.48 33.94 -15.14
N PRO A 239 -17.26 33.16 -16.21
CA PRO A 239 -15.94 32.60 -16.54
C PRO A 239 -14.94 33.64 -17.05
N THR A 240 -15.27 34.93 -17.02
CA THR A 240 -14.54 35.98 -17.71
C THR A 240 -14.18 37.12 -16.77
N PHE A 241 -12.92 37.53 -16.80
CA PHE A 241 -12.42 38.73 -16.14
C PHE A 241 -11.84 39.69 -17.18
N THR A 242 -12.22 40.97 -17.11
CA THR A 242 -11.75 42.01 -18.03
C THR A 242 -11.05 43.10 -17.25
N TRP A 243 -9.82 43.41 -17.64
CA TRP A 243 -9.01 44.48 -17.05
C TRP A 243 -8.87 45.63 -18.04
N THR A 244 -9.22 46.84 -17.59
CA THR A 244 -9.04 48.07 -18.35
C THR A 244 -7.82 48.82 -17.82
N ILE A 245 -6.77 48.90 -18.63
CA ILE A 245 -5.55 49.63 -18.36
C ILE A 245 -5.73 51.04 -18.90
N ARG A 246 -5.79 52.04 -18.01
CA ARG A 246 -5.92 53.46 -18.37
C ARG A 246 -4.55 54.13 -18.40
N GLY A 247 -4.40 55.18 -19.20
CA GLY A 247 -3.13 55.89 -19.31
C GLY A 247 -2.06 55.06 -20.01
N PHE A 248 -2.44 54.25 -21.01
CA PHE A 248 -1.56 53.25 -21.63
C PHE A 248 -0.25 53.86 -22.17
N SER A 249 -0.32 55.06 -22.73
CA SER A 249 0.81 55.85 -23.22
C SER A 249 1.82 56.24 -22.13
N THR A 250 1.38 56.28 -20.87
CA THR A 250 2.19 56.67 -19.70
C THR A 250 2.78 55.49 -18.93
N LEU A 251 2.60 54.26 -19.45
CA LEU A 251 3.14 53.06 -18.81
C LEU A 251 4.66 52.97 -19.02
N LEU A 252 5.43 53.33 -17.98
CA LEU A 252 6.91 53.33 -18.00
C LEU A 252 7.57 52.06 -17.44
N LYS A 253 6.89 51.31 -16.57
CA LYS A 253 7.38 50.04 -16.02
C LYS A 253 7.39 48.93 -17.06
N GLU A 254 8.27 47.95 -16.85
CA GLU A 254 8.36 46.75 -17.70
C GLU A 254 7.06 45.94 -17.72
N SER A 255 6.37 45.85 -16.57
CA SER A 255 5.14 45.07 -16.45
C SER A 255 4.16 45.61 -15.41
N TYR A 256 2.91 45.18 -15.56
CA TYR A 256 1.78 45.59 -14.73
C TYR A 256 0.88 44.41 -14.41
N GLN A 257 0.30 44.41 -13.22
CA GLN A 257 -0.59 43.37 -12.74
C GLN A 257 -2.01 43.94 -12.58
N SER A 258 -3.02 43.13 -12.90
CA SER A 258 -4.41 43.46 -12.57
C SER A 258 -4.67 43.26 -11.08
N ASP A 259 -5.85 43.71 -10.64
CA ASP A 259 -6.42 43.23 -9.39
C ASP A 259 -6.60 41.69 -9.43
N VAL A 260 -6.60 41.08 -8.25
CA VAL A 260 -6.86 39.65 -8.09
C VAL A 260 -8.35 39.37 -8.33
N PHE A 261 -8.64 38.33 -9.10
CA PHE A 261 -10.00 37.86 -9.37
C PHE A 261 -10.15 36.36 -9.10
N SER A 262 -11.37 35.92 -8.81
CA SER A 262 -11.66 34.53 -8.46
C SER A 262 -12.58 33.87 -9.48
N ILE A 263 -12.11 32.77 -10.08
CA ILE A 263 -12.89 31.93 -10.99
C ILE A 263 -12.53 30.47 -10.70
N GLY A 264 -13.55 29.59 -10.65
CA GLY A 264 -13.37 28.17 -10.36
C GLY A 264 -12.78 27.89 -8.97
N GLY A 265 -13.10 28.72 -7.98
CA GLY A 265 -12.60 28.59 -6.60
C GLY A 265 -11.10 28.88 -6.42
N ARG A 266 -10.44 29.43 -7.44
CA ARG A 266 -9.03 29.80 -7.42
C ARG A 266 -8.88 31.30 -7.66
N SER A 267 -7.83 31.89 -7.08
CA SER A 267 -7.50 33.31 -7.22
C SER A 267 -6.40 33.50 -8.25
N TRP A 268 -6.63 34.41 -9.18
CA TRP A 268 -5.82 34.66 -10.37
C TRP A 268 -5.53 36.15 -10.51
N TYR A 269 -4.54 36.51 -11.31
CA TYR A 269 -4.36 37.87 -11.80
C TYR A 269 -3.77 37.84 -13.21
N ILE A 270 -4.00 38.91 -13.98
CA ILE A 270 -3.39 39.11 -15.30
C ILE A 270 -2.07 39.85 -15.11
N HIS A 271 -1.01 39.40 -15.78
CA HIS A 271 0.28 40.07 -15.84
C HIS A 271 0.60 40.46 -17.28
N VAL A 272 0.70 41.77 -17.56
CA VAL A 272 0.97 42.30 -18.90
C VAL A 272 2.34 42.97 -18.95
N PHE A 273 3.05 42.74 -20.05
CA PHE A 273 4.27 43.45 -20.42
C PHE A 273 3.96 44.30 -21.66
N PRO A 274 3.60 45.59 -21.50
CA PRO A 274 3.07 46.42 -22.60
C PRO A 274 4.01 46.55 -23.79
N ASN A 275 5.32 46.50 -23.54
CA ASN A 275 6.38 46.61 -24.55
C ASN A 275 7.08 45.27 -24.82
N GLY A 276 6.50 44.15 -24.36
CA GLY A 276 7.12 42.84 -24.38
C GLY A 276 8.19 42.66 -23.30
N ARG A 277 8.70 41.43 -23.20
CA ARG A 277 9.78 41.06 -22.26
C ARG A 277 11.13 41.16 -22.98
N GLY A 278 12.11 41.86 -22.41
CA GLY A 278 13.41 42.11 -23.07
C GLY A 278 13.27 43.03 -24.30
N GLU A 279 13.93 42.70 -25.42
CA GLU A 279 13.83 43.41 -26.71
C GLU A 279 12.54 43.07 -27.49
N GLY A 280 11.42 42.90 -26.77
CA GLY A 280 10.17 42.42 -27.33
C GLY A 280 9.58 43.34 -28.41
N LYS A 281 9.13 42.75 -29.52
CA LYS A 281 8.41 43.46 -30.61
C LYS A 281 6.89 43.35 -30.50
N ALA A 282 6.41 42.66 -29.46
CA ALA A 282 5.02 42.37 -29.22
C ALA A 282 4.71 42.50 -27.72
N MET A 283 3.48 42.82 -27.38
CA MET A 283 3.00 42.81 -26.00
C MET A 283 2.91 41.36 -25.50
N SER A 284 3.25 41.12 -24.23
CA SER A 284 3.07 39.82 -23.58
C SER A 284 1.92 39.87 -22.58
N MET A 285 1.19 38.76 -22.45
CA MET A 285 0.10 38.61 -21.49
C MET A 285 0.12 37.23 -20.86
N TYR A 286 0.08 37.19 -19.53
CA TYR A 286 0.10 35.97 -18.74
C TYR A 286 -1.10 35.93 -17.78
N LEU A 287 -1.64 34.73 -17.58
CA LEU A 287 -2.54 34.41 -16.48
C LEU A 287 -1.72 33.76 -15.38
N ASN A 288 -1.71 34.39 -14.21
CA ASN A 288 -0.93 33.95 -13.06
C ASN A 288 -1.86 33.48 -11.95
N ILE A 289 -1.45 32.44 -11.23
CA ILE A 289 -2.11 32.08 -9.98
C ILE A 289 -1.62 32.99 -8.86
N ASN A 290 -2.53 33.44 -8.00
CA ASN A 290 -2.19 34.37 -6.94
C ASN A 290 -1.18 33.76 -5.94
N TRP A 291 -0.33 34.60 -5.36
CA TRP A 291 0.69 34.21 -4.39
C TRP A 291 0.10 33.64 -3.09
N ASP A 292 -1.13 34.03 -2.75
CA ASP A 292 -1.81 33.54 -1.54
C ASP A 292 -2.47 32.16 -1.70
N VAL A 293 -2.47 31.59 -2.91
CA VAL A 293 -3.03 30.25 -3.14
C VAL A 293 -2.10 29.21 -2.54
N LYS A 294 -2.62 28.43 -1.57
CA LYS A 294 -1.89 27.34 -0.95
C LYS A 294 -1.97 26.09 -1.81
N PHE A 295 -0.80 25.53 -2.14
CA PHE A 295 -0.67 24.22 -2.80
C PHE A 295 -0.33 23.16 -1.77
N LYS A 296 -0.94 21.99 -1.88
CA LYS A 296 -0.50 20.78 -1.19
C LYS A 296 0.80 20.26 -1.81
N PRO A 297 1.61 19.46 -1.09
CA PRO A 297 2.77 18.80 -1.68
C PRO A 297 2.40 18.08 -2.98
N PHE A 298 3.16 18.34 -4.03
CA PHE A 298 2.98 17.77 -5.38
C PHE A 298 1.67 18.15 -6.10
N GLU A 299 0.84 19.04 -5.54
CA GLU A 299 -0.36 19.53 -6.21
C GLU A 299 0.00 20.30 -7.49
N LYS A 300 -0.75 20.03 -8.57
CA LYS A 300 -0.69 20.78 -9.81
C LYS A 300 -2.11 21.12 -10.23
N ILE A 301 -2.30 22.31 -10.77
CA ILE A 301 -3.60 22.79 -11.23
C ILE A 301 -3.54 22.93 -12.73
N TYR A 302 -4.24 22.07 -13.44
CA TYR A 302 -4.50 22.27 -14.85
C TYR A 302 -5.49 23.41 -15.02
N ALA A 303 -5.20 24.32 -15.95
CA ALA A 303 -6.17 25.30 -16.40
C ALA A 303 -6.10 25.49 -17.92
N ARG A 304 -7.27 25.67 -18.51
CA ARG A 304 -7.46 26.07 -19.91
C ARG A 304 -8.19 27.40 -19.93
N ALA A 305 -7.67 28.36 -20.68
CA ALA A 305 -8.23 29.70 -20.78
C ALA A 305 -8.02 30.28 -22.17
N LYS A 306 -8.74 31.35 -22.47
CA LYS A 306 -8.50 32.25 -23.61
C LYS A 306 -7.98 33.57 -23.09
N LEU A 307 -6.81 33.98 -23.57
CA LEU A 307 -6.26 35.32 -23.35
C LEU A 307 -6.68 36.20 -24.51
N ARG A 308 -7.17 37.40 -24.23
CA ARG A 308 -7.69 38.32 -25.24
C ARG A 308 -7.18 39.73 -25.07
N VAL A 309 -6.82 40.35 -26.19
CA VAL A 309 -6.74 41.81 -26.33
C VAL A 309 -8.01 42.27 -27.03
N LEU A 310 -8.83 43.04 -26.32
CA LEU A 310 -10.14 43.43 -26.80
C LEU A 310 -10.03 44.59 -27.78
N ASN A 311 -10.70 44.43 -28.92
CA ASN A 311 -10.89 45.53 -29.85
C ASN A 311 -12.04 46.43 -29.37
N GLN A 312 -11.85 47.74 -29.47
CA GLN A 312 -12.80 48.71 -28.94
C GLN A 312 -13.59 49.46 -30.03
N ARG A 313 -13.48 49.02 -31.29
CA ARG A 313 -14.15 49.61 -32.47
C ARG A 313 -15.00 48.60 -33.24
N ASN A 314 -15.50 47.56 -32.57
CA ASN A 314 -16.30 46.49 -33.16
C ASN A 314 -15.59 45.66 -34.24
N LEU A 315 -14.24 45.63 -34.25
CA LEU A 315 -13.47 44.64 -35.01
C LEU A 315 -13.18 43.40 -34.14
N ASN A 316 -12.49 42.41 -34.70
CA ASN A 316 -12.15 41.17 -34.00
C ASN A 316 -11.13 41.42 -32.88
N ASN A 317 -11.35 40.78 -31.73
CA ASN A 317 -10.36 40.67 -30.66
C ASN A 317 -9.17 39.83 -31.13
N VAL A 318 -8.00 40.07 -30.55
CA VAL A 318 -6.89 39.11 -30.64
C VAL A 318 -7.05 38.10 -29.53
N GLU A 319 -7.10 36.81 -29.87
CA GLU A 319 -7.30 35.71 -28.93
C GLU A 319 -6.14 34.71 -29.02
N ARG A 320 -5.74 34.16 -27.86
CA ARG A 320 -4.79 33.06 -27.74
C ARG A 320 -5.31 32.03 -26.75
N GLN A 321 -5.26 30.76 -27.14
CA GLN A 321 -5.59 29.65 -26.26
C GLN A 321 -4.41 29.37 -25.32
N LEU A 322 -4.69 29.32 -24.03
CA LEU A 322 -3.77 28.92 -22.97
C LEU A 322 -4.21 27.55 -22.44
N THR A 323 -3.25 26.62 -22.34
CA THR A 323 -3.43 25.34 -21.65
C THR A 323 -2.16 25.08 -20.84
N ASN A 324 -2.27 25.01 -19.52
CA ASN A 324 -1.09 24.90 -18.66
C ASN A 324 -1.35 24.17 -17.34
N TRP A 325 -0.29 23.58 -16.79
CA TRP A 325 -0.24 23.08 -15.41
C TRP A 325 0.49 24.10 -14.52
N TYR A 326 -0.24 24.68 -13.58
CA TYR A 326 0.30 25.57 -12.56
C TYR A 326 0.84 24.73 -11.40
N ILE A 327 2.10 24.93 -11.06
CA ILE A 327 2.85 24.08 -10.11
C ILE A 327 3.13 24.75 -8.77
N GLY A 328 2.67 25.98 -8.57
CA GLY A 328 2.87 26.69 -7.31
C GLY A 328 2.36 28.13 -7.30
N PRO A 329 2.43 28.79 -6.14
CA PRO A 329 1.98 30.17 -5.98
C PRO A 329 2.77 31.13 -6.86
N GLY A 330 2.11 32.15 -7.42
CA GLY A 330 2.75 33.14 -8.29
C GLY A 330 3.11 32.64 -9.69
N TYR A 331 2.93 31.34 -9.98
CA TYR A 331 3.25 30.76 -11.28
C TYR A 331 2.38 31.39 -12.38
N GLY A 332 3.04 31.82 -13.47
CA GLY A 332 2.41 32.46 -14.62
C GLY A 332 2.60 31.69 -15.90
N SER A 333 1.57 31.65 -16.74
CA SER A 333 1.64 31.10 -18.10
C SER A 333 0.76 31.90 -19.05
N GLY A 334 1.17 31.98 -20.31
CA GLY A 334 0.56 32.87 -21.29
C GLY A 334 1.34 32.97 -22.58
N ASP A 335 1.14 34.06 -23.30
CA ASP A 335 1.72 34.31 -24.62
C ASP A 335 2.67 35.52 -24.56
N SER A 336 3.92 35.31 -24.96
CA SER A 336 4.93 36.36 -25.01
C SER A 336 4.71 37.36 -26.14
N GLU A 337 3.93 37.00 -27.17
CA GLU A 337 3.73 37.79 -28.38
C GLU A 337 2.23 37.83 -28.76
N ILE A 338 1.37 38.16 -27.80
CA ILE A 338 -0.09 38.14 -28.02
C ILE A 338 -0.51 39.07 -29.16
N ILE A 339 0.10 40.25 -29.26
CA ILE A 339 -0.13 41.24 -30.32
C ILE A 339 1.14 42.04 -30.59
N SER A 340 1.45 42.29 -31.87
CA SER A 340 2.61 43.12 -32.25
C SER A 340 2.46 44.55 -31.71
N LEU A 341 3.57 45.19 -31.33
CA LEU A 341 3.50 46.59 -30.86
C LEU A 341 3.06 47.54 -31.98
N ALA A 342 3.36 47.20 -33.23
CA ALA A 342 2.90 47.95 -34.40
C ALA A 342 1.37 47.95 -34.50
N ASP A 343 0.73 46.78 -34.46
CA ASP A 343 -0.73 46.68 -34.52
C ASP A 343 -1.40 47.21 -33.25
N LEU A 344 -0.79 47.02 -32.08
CA LEU A 344 -1.32 47.50 -30.80
C LEU A 344 -1.36 49.04 -30.74
N ARG A 345 -0.33 49.71 -31.27
CA ARG A 345 -0.19 51.18 -31.25
C ARG A 345 -0.81 51.85 -32.47
N ASP A 346 -1.13 51.11 -33.53
CA ASP A 346 -1.85 51.64 -34.69
C ASP A 346 -3.28 52.02 -34.29
N SER A 347 -3.52 53.34 -34.21
CA SER A 347 -4.81 53.90 -33.84
C SER A 347 -5.95 53.49 -34.78
N SER A 348 -5.68 53.06 -36.02
CA SER A 348 -6.69 52.56 -36.96
C SER A 348 -7.21 51.18 -36.56
N LYS A 349 -6.39 50.36 -35.90
CA LYS A 349 -6.71 48.98 -35.50
C LYS A 349 -7.66 48.92 -34.31
N GLY A 350 -7.70 49.96 -33.46
CA GLY A 350 -8.73 50.10 -32.41
C GLY A 350 -8.51 49.27 -31.13
N PHE A 351 -7.29 48.80 -30.86
CA PHE A 351 -6.97 48.10 -29.61
C PHE A 351 -6.73 49.06 -28.44
N VAL A 352 -6.05 50.19 -28.70
CA VAL A 352 -5.92 51.31 -27.75
C VAL A 352 -6.86 52.42 -28.20
N VAL A 353 -7.84 52.76 -27.37
CA VAL A 353 -8.83 53.82 -27.64
C VAL A 353 -8.94 54.71 -26.41
N ASN A 354 -8.90 56.03 -26.60
CA ASN A 354 -8.92 57.02 -25.51
C ASN A 354 -7.85 56.73 -24.43
N ASP A 355 -6.65 56.36 -24.87
CA ASP A 355 -5.52 55.96 -24.03
C ASP A 355 -5.82 54.80 -23.05
N MET A 356 -6.76 53.93 -23.44
CA MET A 356 -7.13 52.73 -22.69
C MET A 356 -6.90 51.47 -23.52
N LEU A 357 -6.29 50.46 -22.89
CA LEU A 357 -6.20 49.10 -23.39
C LEU A 357 -7.12 48.20 -22.56
N LYS A 358 -7.88 47.30 -23.21
CA LYS A 358 -8.70 46.31 -22.51
C LYS A 358 -8.18 44.91 -22.81
N VAL A 359 -7.81 44.18 -21.76
CA VAL A 359 -7.41 42.78 -21.84
C VAL A 359 -8.39 41.92 -21.08
N GLN A 360 -8.56 40.67 -21.49
CA GLN A 360 -9.55 39.77 -20.92
C GLN A 360 -9.01 38.35 -20.83
N VAL A 361 -9.39 37.65 -19.76
CA VAL A 361 -9.22 36.20 -19.63
C VAL A 361 -10.59 35.57 -19.55
N GLN A 362 -10.80 34.52 -20.33
CA GLN A 362 -11.95 33.61 -20.19
C GLN A 362 -11.42 32.23 -19.77
N LEU A 363 -11.72 31.79 -18.54
CA LEU A 363 -11.38 30.46 -18.06
C LEU A 363 -12.40 29.43 -18.55
N GLU A 364 -11.92 28.35 -19.13
CA GLU A 364 -12.72 27.30 -19.77
C GLU A 364 -12.59 25.96 -19.05
N ALA A 365 -11.48 25.72 -18.35
CA ALA A 365 -11.32 24.54 -17.52
C ALA A 365 -10.37 24.80 -16.37
N ILE A 366 -10.66 24.23 -15.20
CA ILE A 366 -9.77 24.21 -14.02
C ILE A 366 -9.88 22.83 -13.38
N SER A 367 -8.74 22.20 -13.08
CA SER A 367 -8.74 20.92 -12.37
C SER A 367 -8.79 21.07 -10.86
N SER A 368 -9.30 20.03 -10.22
CA SER A 368 -9.23 19.80 -8.79
C SER A 368 -8.80 18.36 -8.53
N THR A 369 -7.82 18.18 -7.64
CA THR A 369 -7.36 16.87 -7.19
C THR A 369 -7.63 16.73 -5.70
N MET A 370 -8.44 15.75 -5.33
CA MET A 370 -8.67 15.37 -3.94
C MET A 370 -7.72 14.22 -3.58
N TYR A 371 -7.02 14.33 -2.45
CA TYR A 371 -6.11 13.31 -1.93
C TYR A 371 -6.75 12.66 -0.70
N PHE A 372 -6.80 11.34 -0.69
CA PHE A 372 -7.35 10.53 0.40
C PHE A 372 -6.20 9.75 1.06
N PRO A 373 -5.63 10.26 2.18
CA PRO A 373 -4.69 9.49 2.99
C PRO A 373 -5.41 8.37 3.76
N SER A 374 -4.65 7.35 4.18
CA SER A 374 -5.09 6.23 5.03
C SER A 374 -5.56 6.70 6.40
#